data_AF-W5SX41-F1
#
_entry.id   AF-W5SX41-F1
#
_cell.length_a   1.000
_cell.length_b   1.000
_cell.length_c   1.000
_cell.angle_alpha   90.00
_cell.angle_beta   90.00
_cell.angle_gamma   90.00
#
_symmetry.space_group_name_H-M   'P 1'
#
loop_
_entity.id
_entity.type
_entity.pdbx_description
1 polymer ?
#
loop_
_entity_poly.entity_id
_entity_poly.type
_entity_poly.pdbx_seq_one_letter_code
_entity_poly.pdbx_strand_id
1 'polypeptide(L)' 'MDRKKTTIITIASIKGGVGKSMISIVFSYLLKDMDKKILLIDLDPQNSLTSYFLKYIKNINDNNVYYLLKREQKVVF' A
#
# COMPACT_ATOMS: atom_id res chain seq x y z
N MET A 1 11.01 -22.48 11.75
CA MET A 1 10.99 -22.09 10.31
C MET A 1 11.57 -20.70 10.20
N ASP A 2 12.71 -20.53 9.53
CA ASP A 2 13.24 -19.21 9.24
C ASP A 2 12.27 -18.46 8.32
N ARG A 3 11.76 -17.32 8.80
CA ARG A 3 10.96 -16.42 7.96
C ARG A 3 11.91 -15.75 6.99
N LYS A 4 11.70 -15.95 5.69
CA LYS A 4 12.41 -15.23 4.63
C LYS A 4 12.29 -13.71 4.89
N LYS A 5 13.43 -13.01 4.92
CA LYS A 5 13.48 -11.56 5.13
C LYS A 5 12.68 -10.83 4.04
N THR A 6 11.77 -9.95 4.45
CA THR A 6 11.01 -9.10 3.53
C THR A 6 11.91 -8.00 2.96
N THR A 7 11.91 -7.84 1.64
CA THR A 7 12.56 -6.70 0.97
C THR A 7 11.62 -5.50 1.02
N ILE A 8 12.12 -4.36 1.50
CA ILE A 8 11.38 -3.10 1.55
C ILE A 8 11.91 -2.18 0.45
N ILE A 9 11.01 -1.65 -0.37
CA ILE A 9 11.33 -0.72 -1.46
C ILE A 9 10.49 0.54 -1.24
N THR A 10 11.14 1.70 -1.23
CA THR A 10 10.50 3.00 -1.04
C THR A 10 10.56 3.80 -2.32
N ILE A 11 9.41 4.25 -2.81
CA ILE A 11 9.31 5.23 -3.90
C ILE A 11 9.01 6.58 -3.28
N ALA A 12 9.99 7.48 -3.29
CA ALA A 12 9.91 8.81 -2.69
C ALA A 12 10.24 9.91 -3.70
N SER A 13 9.59 11.06 -3.53
CA SER A 13 9.88 12.29 -4.27
C SER A 13 9.29 13.50 -3.54
N ILE A 14 10.03 14.60 -3.57
CA ILE A 14 9.78 15.83 -2.81
C ILE A 14 8.63 16.66 -3.40
N LYS A 15 8.26 16.43 -4.67
CA LYS A 15 7.22 17.20 -5.38
C LYS A 15 5.92 16.40 -5.55
N GLY A 16 4.78 17.08 -5.45
CA GLY A 16 3.47 16.56 -5.84
C GLY A 16 3.32 16.41 -7.36
N GLY A 17 2.49 15.47 -7.82
CA GLY A 17 2.20 15.31 -9.27
C GLY A 17 3.30 14.66 -10.11
N VAL A 18 4.38 14.16 -9.53
CA VAL A 18 5.50 13.49 -10.24
C VAL A 18 5.28 11.99 -10.48
N GLY A 19 4.08 11.47 -10.19
CA GLY A 19 3.71 10.09 -10.51
C GLY A 19 4.13 9.02 -9.48
N LYS A 20 4.56 9.37 -8.26
CA LYS A 20 4.97 8.40 -7.21
C LYS A 20 3.99 7.23 -7.03
N SER A 21 2.71 7.55 -6.84
CA SER A 21 1.67 6.54 -6.60
C SER A 21 1.42 5.69 -7.84
N MET A 22 1.43 6.31 -9.03
CA MET A 22 1.29 5.59 -10.31
C MET A 22 2.45 4.61 -10.54
N ILE A 23 3.69 5.05 -10.31
CA ILE A 23 4.87 4.19 -10.40
C ILE A 23 4.78 3.04 -9.39
N SER A 24 4.33 3.33 -8.16
CA SER A 24 4.14 2.30 -7.12
C SER A 24 3.11 1.24 -7.54
N ILE A 25 2.00 1.66 -8.15
CA ILE A 25 0.97 0.77 -8.69
C ILE A 25 1.55 -0.10 -9.81
N VAL A 26 2.14 0.50 -10.84
CA VAL A 26 2.69 -0.25 -11.99
C VAL A 26 3.79 -1.21 -11.53
N PHE A 27 4.69 -0.77 -10.66
CA PHE A 27 5.75 -1.60 -10.12
C PHE A 27 5.20 -2.80 -9.34
N SER A 28 4.10 -2.63 -8.61
CA SER A 28 3.43 -3.75 -7.93
C SER A 28 2.90 -4.81 -8.90
N TYR A 29 2.34 -4.41 -10.04
CA TYR A 29 1.88 -5.35 -11.06
C TYR A 29 3.04 -6.14 -11.65
N LEU A 30 4.15 -5.46 -11.97
CA LEU A 30 5.37 -6.12 -12.47
C LEU A 30 5.91 -7.14 -11.45
N LEU A 31 5.99 -6.77 -10.18
CA LEU A 31 6.42 -7.69 -9.13
C LEU A 31 5.46 -8.87 -8.98
N LYS A 32 4.16 -8.66 -9.14
CA LYS A 32 3.14 -9.72 -9.06
C LYS A 32 3.28 -10.68 -10.24
N ASP A 33 3.60 -10.18 -11.43
CA ASP A 33 3.88 -11.01 -12.61
C ASP A 33 5.21 -11.80 -12.50
N MET A 34 6.08 -11.40 -11.57
CA MET A 34 7.27 -12.16 -11.16
C MET A 34 7.02 -13.06 -9.92
N ASP A 35 5.75 -13.42 -9.67
CA ASP A 35 5.28 -14.26 -8.57
C ASP A 35 5.70 -13.77 -7.17
N LYS A 36 5.81 -12.46 -6.97
CA LYS A 36 6.09 -11.88 -5.65
C LYS A 36 4.79 -11.60 -4.90
N LYS A 37 4.76 -11.98 -3.62
CA LYS A 37 3.75 -11.51 -2.66
C LYS A 37 4.10 -10.07 -2.26
N ILE A 38 3.18 -9.15 -2.47
CA ILE A 38 3.40 -7.71 -2.33
C ILE A 38 2.41 -7.12 -1.33
N LEU A 39 2.87 -6.15 -0.56
CA LEU A 39 2.05 -5.26 0.25
C LEU A 39 2.40 -3.84 -0.17
N LEU A 40 1.42 -3.10 -0.67
CA LEU A 40 1.56 -1.66 -0.91
C LEU A 40 1.10 -0.89 0.32
N ILE A 41 1.87 0.14 0.68
CA ILE A 41 1.57 1.03 1.79
C ILE A 41 1.76 2.45 1.27
N ASP A 42 0.74 3.30 1.41
CA ASP A 42 0.86 4.74 1.26
C ASP A 42 0.43 5.46 2.55
N LEU A 43 1.10 6.56 2.85
CA LEU A 43 0.73 7.50 3.91
C LEU A 43 0.50 8.90 3.32
N ASP A 44 0.25 8.98 2.01
CA ASP A 44 -0.01 10.24 1.33
C ASP A 44 -1.46 10.67 1.61
N PRO A 45 -1.70 11.85 2.22
CA PRO A 45 -3.06 12.34 2.49
C PRO A 45 -3.94 12.45 1.24
N GLN A 46 -3.36 12.53 0.04
CA GLN A 46 -4.10 12.55 -1.22
C GLN A 46 -4.72 11.19 -1.57
N ASN A 47 -4.34 10.11 -0.86
CA ASN A 47 -4.94 8.79 -0.97
C ASN A 47 -5.01 8.23 -2.40
N SER A 48 -4.08 8.61 -3.28
CA SER A 48 -4.16 8.25 -4.70
C SER A 48 -4.04 6.74 -4.93
N LEU A 49 -3.24 6.03 -4.13
CA LEU A 49 -3.13 4.57 -4.20
C LEU A 49 -4.44 3.91 -3.78
N THR A 50 -4.96 4.32 -2.63
CA THR A 50 -6.24 3.86 -2.07
C THR A 50 -7.39 4.10 -3.05
N SER A 51 -7.45 5.28 -3.67
CA SER A 51 -8.48 5.64 -4.64
C SER A 51 -8.44 4.76 -5.89
N TYR A 52 -7.24 4.42 -6.38
CA TYR A 52 -7.08 3.51 -7.52
C TYR A 52 -7.63 2.11 -7.23
N PHE A 53 -7.42 1.58 -6.02
CA PHE A 53 -7.89 0.25 -5.62
C PHE A 53 -9.27 0.23 -4.94
N LEU A 54 -9.96 1.36 -4.86
CA LEU A 54 -11.16 1.53 -4.02
C LEU A 54 -12.23 0.46 -4.28
N LYS A 55 -12.43 0.04 -5.54
CA LYS A 55 -13.38 -1.01 -5.94
C LYS A 55 -13.12 -2.36 -5.24
N TYR A 56 -11.88 -2.62 -4.83
CA TYR A 56 -11.45 -3.90 -4.26
C TYR A 56 -11.30 -3.83 -2.74
N ILE A 57 -11.32 -2.64 -2.14
CA ILE A 57 -11.16 -2.43 -0.69
C ILE A 57 -12.53 -2.47 -0.03
N LYS A 58 -12.67 -3.33 0.98
CA LYS A 58 -13.86 -3.39 1.84
C LYS A 58 -13.58 -2.69 3.17
N ASN A 59 -14.61 -2.07 3.76
CA ASN A 59 -14.56 -1.50 5.11
C ASN A 59 -13.41 -0.49 5.31
N ILE A 60 -13.15 0.37 4.31
CA ILE A 60 -12.08 1.38 4.37
C ILE A 60 -12.24 2.38 5.53
N ASN A 61 -13.48 2.62 5.95
CA ASN A 61 -13.81 3.49 7.08
C ASN A 61 -13.39 2.90 8.43
N ASP A 62 -13.17 1.59 8.51
CA ASP A 62 -12.72 0.90 9.72
C ASP A 62 -11.26 0.42 9.59
N ASN A 63 -10.78 0.16 8.37
CA ASN A 63 -9.49 -0.47 8.10
C ASN A 63 -8.66 0.38 7.15
N ASN A 64 -7.87 1.28 7.72
CA ASN A 64 -6.88 2.07 7.02
C ASN A 64 -5.67 2.32 7.94
N VAL A 65 -4.62 2.95 7.41
CA VAL A 65 -3.39 3.21 8.15
C VAL A 65 -3.63 4.07 9.40
N TYR A 66 -4.59 5.00 9.37
CA TYR A 66 -4.91 5.83 10.53
C TYR A 66 -5.40 4.98 11.73
N TYR A 67 -6.38 4.09 11.52
CA TYR A 67 -6.83 3.19 12.59
C TYR A 67 -5.79 2.13 12.95
N LEU A 68 -4.90 1.75 12.02
CA LEU A 68 -3.77 0.86 12.31
C LEU A 68 -2.85 1.48 13.36
N LEU A 69 -2.45 2.74 13.12
CA LEU A 69 -1.52 3.46 13.98
C LEU A 69 -2.15 3.75 15.34
N LYS A 70 -3.47 3.96 15.40
CA LYS A 70 -4.21 4.07 16.67
C LYS A 70 -4.42 2.74 17.40
N ARG A 71 -4.17 1.60 16.75
CA ARG A 71 -4.49 0.25 17.25
C ARG A 71 -5.98 0.05 17.53
N GLU A 72 -6.84 0.69 16.74
CA GLU A 72 -8.31 0.66 16.86
C GLU A 72 -8.97 -0.12 15.71
N GLN A 73 -8.22 -0.98 15.02
CA GLN A 73 -8.75 -1.74 13.89
C GLN A 73 -9.73 -2.82 14.34
N LYS A 74 -10.81 -3.00 13.58
CA LYS A 74 -11.80 -4.05 13.85
C LYS A 74 -11.47 -5.39 13.20
N VAL A 75 -10.54 -5.41 12.24
CA VAL A 75 -10.12 -6.66 11.57
C VAL A 75 -8.99 -7.30 12.35
N VAL A 76 -9.25 -8.53 12.82
CA VAL A 76 -8.23 -9.46 13.31
C VAL A 76 -7.81 -10.31 12.11
N PHE A 77 -6.52 -10.27 11.77
CA PHE A 77 -5.93 -11.08 10.70
C PHE A 77 -5.61 -12.50 11.19
#